data_AF-A0A2E5ZUH3-F1
#
_entry.id   AF-A0A2E5ZUH3-F1
#
_cell.length_a   1.000
_cell.length_b   1.000
_cell.length_c   1.000
_cell.angle_alpha   90.00
_cell.angle_beta   90.00
_cell.angle_gamma   90.00
#
_symmetry.space_group_name_H-M   'P 1'
#
loop_
_entity.id
_entity.type
_entity.pdbx_description
1 polymer ?
#
loop_
_entity_poly.entity_id
_entity_poly.type
_entity_poly.pdbx_seq_one_letter_code
_entity_poly.pdbx_strand_id
1 'polypeptide(L)'
;MLVTLSFTGCTDSTPNRTIVTFQIDSDGEEFWIYLYTIPRTKMGNFTISSTHDNDTASLVFSHQKKILLDDMVEDNEGYIFFSFKADLSEVFWELNCKLRLSEVSTEEEIILEAIVLIDDSEEEEIKEWKLPYSTPLNYK
;
A
#
# COMPACT_ATOMS: atom_id res chain seq x y z
N MET A 1 9.45 43.04 13.61
CA MET A 1 8.88 41.85 14.28
C MET A 1 8.18 41.04 13.20
N LEU A 2 8.78 39.93 12.76
CA LEU A 2 8.19 39.04 11.76
C LEU A 2 7.15 38.17 12.49
N VAL A 3 5.88 38.25 12.09
CA VAL A 3 4.83 37.37 12.63
C VAL A 3 4.83 36.11 11.76
N THR A 4 5.42 35.03 12.27
CA THR A 4 5.23 33.70 11.71
C THR A 4 3.84 33.22 12.11
N LEU A 5 2.91 33.23 11.16
CA LEU A 5 1.62 32.56 11.32
C LEU A 5 1.86 31.06 11.15
N SER A 6 1.97 30.32 12.25
CA SER A 6 1.88 28.86 12.22
C SER A 6 0.42 28.48 11.97
N PHE A 7 0.10 28.01 10.76
CA PHE A 7 -1.16 27.30 10.55
C PHE A 7 -1.06 25.97 11.30
N THR A 8 -1.57 25.93 12.53
CA THR A 8 -1.94 24.65 13.14
C THR A 8 -3.14 24.14 12.36
N GLY A 9 -2.90 23.39 11.29
CA GLY A 9 -3.95 22.73 10.55
C GLY A 9 -4.60 21.69 11.46
N CYS A 10 -5.69 22.06 12.13
CA CYS A 10 -6.65 21.08 12.64
C CYS A 10 -7.24 20.40 11.41
N THR A 11 -6.61 19.32 10.96
CA THR A 11 -7.33 18.32 10.17
C THR A 11 -8.50 17.85 11.03
N ASP A 12 -9.70 17.90 10.44
CA ASP A 12 -10.91 17.37 11.05
C ASP A 12 -10.59 16.00 11.67
N SER A 13 -10.99 15.77 12.93
CA SER A 13 -10.70 14.52 13.62
C SER A 13 -11.33 13.32 12.92
N THR A 14 -12.34 13.57 12.10
CA THR A 14 -13.11 12.59 11.34
C THR A 14 -13.40 13.16 9.96
N PRO A 15 -12.44 13.17 9.03
CA PRO A 15 -12.69 13.67 7.68
C PRO A 15 -13.70 12.77 6.98
N ASN A 16 -14.61 13.32 6.18
CA ASN A 16 -15.60 12.50 5.45
C ASN A 16 -14.99 11.73 4.26
N ARG A 17 -13.70 11.97 4.02
CA ARG A 17 -12.91 11.37 2.96
C ARG A 17 -11.49 11.16 3.45
N THR A 18 -11.00 9.94 3.32
CA THR A 18 -9.62 9.57 3.60
C THR A 18 -9.06 8.85 2.38
N ILE A 19 -7.88 9.25 1.92
CA ILE A 19 -7.14 8.53 0.89
C ILE A 19 -6.30 7.47 1.59
N VAL A 20 -6.48 6.20 1.22
CA VAL A 20 -5.57 5.12 1.61
C VAL A 20 -4.52 5.01 0.53
N THR A 21 -3.26 5.01 0.95
CA THR A 21 -2.11 4.95 0.06
C THR A 21 -1.26 3.73 0.41
N PHE A 22 -0.95 2.95 -0.62
CA PHE A 22 -0.01 1.85 -0.62
C PHE A 22 1.26 2.27 -1.37
N GLN A 23 2.41 2.01 -0.76
CA GLN A 23 3.71 2.28 -1.35
C GLN A 23 4.66 1.12 -1.06
N ILE A 24 5.52 0.81 -2.03
CA ILE A 24 6.71 0.00 -1.80
C ILE A 24 7.91 0.91 -2.00
N ASP A 25 8.89 0.76 -1.12
CA ASP A 25 10.17 1.44 -1.22
C ASP A 25 11.30 0.43 -1.03
N SER A 26 12.48 0.74 -1.54
CA SER A 26 13.70 -0.02 -1.31
C SER A 26 14.75 0.91 -0.70
N ASP A 27 15.39 0.46 0.37
CA ASP A 27 16.57 1.16 0.91
C ASP A 27 17.89 0.69 0.25
N GLY A 28 17.79 -0.15 -0.79
CA GLY A 28 18.92 -0.73 -1.52
C GLY A 28 19.31 -2.13 -1.04
N GLU A 29 18.88 -2.54 0.15
CA GLU A 29 19.10 -3.89 0.70
C GLU A 29 17.78 -4.62 0.93
N GLU A 30 16.76 -3.88 1.35
CA GLU A 30 15.48 -4.41 1.81
C GLU A 30 14.32 -3.68 1.13
N PHE A 31 13.21 -4.38 0.96
CA PHE A 31 11.97 -3.80 0.48
C PHE A 31 11.01 -3.59 1.65
N TRP A 32 10.31 -2.46 1.62
CA TRP A 32 9.36 -2.07 2.63
C TRP A 32 8.01 -1.76 2.00
N ILE A 33 6.96 -2.37 2.53
CA ILE A 33 5.58 -2.02 2.24
C ILE A 33 5.10 -1.00 3.25
N TYR A 34 4.43 0.05 2.77
CA TYR A 34 3.77 1.06 3.58
C TYR A 34 2.30 1.17 3.21
N LEU A 35 1.45 1.18 4.23
CA LEU A 35 0.03 1.54 4.16
C LEU A 35 -0.21 2.74 5.07
N TYR A 36 -0.76 3.83 4.54
CA TYR A 36 -1.02 5.04 5.32
C TYR A 36 -2.21 5.82 4.78
N THR A 37 -2.66 6.81 5.56
CA THR A 37 -3.84 7.63 5.23
C THR A 37 -3.52 9.12 5.06
N ILE A 38 -4.25 9.77 4.13
CA ILE A 38 -4.24 11.22 3.95
C ILE A 38 -5.69 11.77 3.91
N PRO A 39 -6.07 12.71 4.80
CA PRO A 39 -5.30 13.18 5.95
C PRO A 39 -5.11 12.03 6.96
N ARG A 40 -4.28 12.27 7.98
CA ARG A 40 -3.89 11.26 8.96
C ARG A 40 -5.09 10.80 9.79
N THR A 41 -5.74 9.73 9.35
CA THR A 41 -6.92 9.12 9.99
C THR A 41 -6.53 7.78 10.58
N LYS A 42 -6.97 7.52 11.82
CA LYS A 42 -6.70 6.24 12.50
C LYS A 42 -7.64 5.17 11.93
N MET A 43 -7.06 4.13 11.34
CA MET A 43 -7.82 3.01 10.79
C MET A 43 -8.27 2.04 11.88
N GLY A 44 -9.39 1.34 11.63
CA GLY A 44 -9.79 0.20 12.43
C GLY A 44 -8.70 -0.87 12.37
N ASN A 45 -8.43 -1.36 11.16
CA ASN A 45 -7.31 -2.23 10.84
C ASN A 45 -6.62 -1.80 9.55
N PHE A 46 -5.30 -1.94 9.52
CA PHE A 46 -4.55 -2.20 8.29
C PHE A 46 -4.11 -3.65 8.30
N THR A 47 -4.25 -4.35 7.17
CA THR A 47 -3.74 -5.72 7.01
C THR A 47 -2.90 -5.81 5.75
N ILE A 48 -1.70 -6.37 5.88
CA ILE A 48 -0.82 -6.75 4.79
C ILE A 48 -0.74 -8.28 4.77
N SER A 49 -1.35 -8.88 3.76
CA SER A 49 -1.37 -10.32 3.55
C SER A 49 -0.45 -10.71 2.40
N SER A 50 0.33 -11.76 2.60
CA SER A 50 1.11 -12.46 1.58
C SER A 50 0.69 -13.93 1.55
N THR A 51 1.25 -14.71 0.62
CA THR A 51 1.05 -16.19 0.59
C THR A 51 1.46 -16.87 1.91
N HIS A 52 2.41 -16.29 2.66
CA HIS A 52 2.98 -16.90 3.86
C HIS A 52 2.32 -16.44 5.15
N ASP A 53 1.95 -15.17 5.21
CA ASP A 53 1.60 -14.54 6.48
C ASP A 53 0.65 -13.35 6.30
N ASN A 54 -0.11 -13.10 7.38
CA ASN A 54 -0.97 -11.94 7.52
C ASN A 54 -0.44 -11.10 8.66
N ASP A 55 -0.16 -9.83 8.38
CA ASP A 55 0.24 -8.84 9.39
C ASP A 55 -0.86 -7.79 9.53
N THR A 56 -1.40 -7.63 10.73
CA THR A 56 -2.52 -6.72 11.00
C THR A 56 -2.16 -5.76 12.11
N ALA A 57 -2.29 -4.46 11.82
CA ALA A 57 -2.16 -3.40 12.80
C ALA A 57 -3.51 -2.70 13.02
N SER A 58 -4.02 -2.78 14.25
CA SER A 58 -5.29 -2.15 14.63
C SER A 58 -5.10 -0.77 15.24
N LEU A 59 -6.03 0.16 14.99
CA LEU A 59 -6.07 1.48 15.62
C LEU A 59 -4.79 2.32 15.41
N VAL A 60 -4.20 2.22 14.22
CA VAL A 60 -2.98 2.95 13.80
C VAL A 60 -3.25 3.91 12.65
N PHE A 61 -2.33 4.86 12.43
CA PHE A 61 -2.40 5.82 11.31
C PHE A 61 -1.67 5.33 10.04
N SER A 62 -0.74 4.41 10.23
CA SER A 62 0.06 3.79 9.19
C SER A 62 0.51 2.43 9.66
N HIS A 63 0.84 1.57 8.72
CA HIS A 63 1.40 0.25 8.95
C HIS A 63 2.53 0.03 7.94
N GLN A 64 3.63 -0.54 8.39
CA GLN A 64 4.77 -0.87 7.55
C GLN A 64 5.21 -2.29 7.80
N LYS A 65 5.65 -2.97 6.75
CA LYS A 65 6.14 -4.33 6.82
C LYS A 65 7.35 -4.49 5.91
N LYS A 66 8.43 -5.01 6.47
CA LYS A 66 9.59 -5.44 5.71
C LYS A 66 9.23 -6.70 4.93
N ILE A 67 9.66 -6.78 3.68
CA ILE A 67 9.53 -7.99 2.87
C ILE A 67 10.90 -8.49 2.42
N LEU A 68 11.08 -9.80 2.54
CA LEU A 68 12.21 -10.54 2.00
C LEU A 68 11.66 -11.36 0.83
N LEU A 69 11.97 -10.96 -0.39
CA LEU A 69 11.38 -11.56 -1.59
C LEU A 69 11.91 -12.97 -1.83
N ASP A 70 13.16 -13.26 -1.44
CA ASP A 70 13.77 -14.59 -1.54
C ASP A 70 13.02 -15.68 -0.76
N ASP A 71 12.26 -15.29 0.28
CA ASP A 71 11.48 -16.20 1.11
C ASP A 71 10.04 -16.35 0.64
N MET A 72 9.65 -15.71 -0.47
CA MET A 72 8.26 -15.67 -0.94
C MET A 72 8.00 -16.70 -2.05
N VAL A 73 6.80 -17.30 -2.01
CA VAL A 73 6.38 -18.30 -3.01
C VAL A 73 5.85 -17.54 -4.22
N GLU A 74 6.56 -17.69 -5.32
CA GLU A 74 6.15 -17.21 -6.63
C GLU A 74 5.15 -18.16 -7.29
N ASP A 75 4.26 -17.61 -8.12
CA ASP A 75 3.45 -18.38 -9.04
C ASP A 75 4.25 -18.86 -10.26
N ASN A 76 3.60 -19.58 -11.17
CA ASN A 76 4.26 -20.13 -12.37
C ASN A 76 4.81 -19.04 -13.32
N GLU A 77 4.44 -17.77 -13.12
CA GLU A 77 4.87 -16.62 -13.92
C GLU A 77 5.92 -15.76 -13.20
N GLY A 78 6.33 -16.17 -12.00
CA GLY A 78 7.33 -15.47 -11.18
C GLY A 78 6.75 -14.33 -10.34
N TYR A 79 5.43 -14.32 -10.09
CA TYR A 79 4.80 -13.28 -9.28
C TYR A 79 4.48 -13.74 -7.85
N ILE A 80 4.61 -12.80 -6.92
CA ILE A 80 4.23 -12.95 -5.51
C ILE A 80 2.91 -12.24 -5.27
N PHE A 81 1.96 -12.93 -4.65
CA PHE A 81 0.66 -12.37 -4.33
C PHE A 81 0.67 -11.58 -3.01
N PHE A 82 0.05 -10.40 -3.06
CA PHE A 82 -0.25 -9.58 -1.89
C PHE A 82 -1.71 -9.16 -1.88
N SER A 83 -2.25 -9.01 -0.68
CA SER A 83 -3.56 -8.40 -0.43
C SER A 83 -3.40 -7.35 0.67
N PHE A 84 -3.82 -6.13 0.37
CA PHE A 84 -3.79 -5.00 1.29
C PHE A 84 -5.21 -4.64 1.68
N LYS A 85 -5.50 -4.62 2.97
CA LYS A 85 -6.83 -4.32 3.48
C LYS A 85 -6.79 -3.16 4.45
N ALA A 86 -7.82 -2.34 4.41
CA ALA A 86 -7.97 -1.22 5.31
C ALA A 86 -9.44 -1.02 5.69
N ASP A 87 -9.71 -0.88 6.98
CA ASP A 87 -11.06 -0.73 7.52
C ASP A 87 -11.20 0.63 8.19
N LEU A 88 -12.22 1.40 7.80
CA LEU A 88 -12.51 2.70 8.40
C LEU A 88 -14.00 2.99 8.42
N SER A 89 -14.57 3.15 9.61
CA SER A 89 -15.97 3.54 9.79
C SER A 89 -16.93 2.69 8.94
N GLU A 90 -16.81 1.36 9.03
CA GLU A 90 -17.60 0.38 8.26
C GLU A 90 -17.37 0.39 6.73
N VAL A 91 -16.41 1.18 6.25
CA VAL A 91 -15.91 1.11 4.87
C VAL A 91 -14.70 0.20 4.82
N PHE A 92 -14.84 -0.88 4.08
CA PHE A 92 -13.81 -1.87 3.82
C PHE A 92 -13.17 -1.58 2.46
N TRP A 93 -11.84 -1.57 2.43
CA TRP A 93 -11.05 -1.46 1.21
C TRP A 93 -10.09 -2.64 1.12
N GLU A 94 -10.01 -3.21 -0.06
CA GLU A 94 -9.08 -4.28 -0.38
C GLU A 94 -8.44 -4.02 -1.75
N LEU A 95 -7.13 -4.21 -1.81
CA LEU A 95 -6.34 -4.17 -3.02
C LEU A 95 -5.56 -5.47 -3.12
N ASN A 96 -5.92 -6.28 -4.10
CA ASN A 96 -5.19 -7.48 -4.45
C ASN A 96 -4.19 -7.15 -5.55
N CYS A 97 -2.97 -7.64 -5.44
CA CYS A 97 -1.98 -7.49 -6.50
C CYS A 97 -0.98 -8.64 -6.56
N LYS A 98 -0.32 -8.74 -7.71
CA LYS A 98 0.81 -9.61 -7.95
C LYS A 98 2.05 -8.74 -8.16
N LEU A 99 3.16 -9.04 -7.49
CA LEU A 99 4.41 -8.29 -7.59
C LEU A 99 5.52 -9.19 -8.11
N ARG A 100 6.38 -8.67 -8.98
CA ARG A 100 7.60 -9.32 -9.43
C ARG A 100 8.71 -8.28 -9.52
N LEU A 101 9.92 -8.65 -9.13
CA LEU A 101 11.09 -7.85 -9.48
C LEU A 101 11.55 -8.24 -10.88
N SER A 102 11.65 -7.27 -11.79
CA SER A 102 12.30 -7.52 -13.06
C SER A 102 13.80 -7.29 -12.94
N GLU A 103 14.56 -8.36 -13.17
CA GLU A 103 16.02 -8.33 -13.33
C GLU A 103 16.40 -7.79 -14.72
N VAL A 104 15.91 -6.62 -15.11
CA VAL A 104 16.35 -6.01 -16.38
C VAL A 104 17.80 -5.56 -16.23
N SER A 105 18.68 -6.49 -16.62
CA SER A 105 20.15 -6.50 -16.58
C SER A 105 20.85 -5.43 -17.42
N THR A 106 20.47 -4.17 -17.24
CA THR A 106 21.26 -3.02 -17.70
C THR A 106 21.27 -1.95 -16.63
N GLU A 107 22.35 -1.95 -15.83
CA GLU A 107 22.76 -0.90 -14.88
C GLU A 107 21.91 -0.78 -13.60
N GLU A 108 22.33 -1.52 -12.55
CA GLU A 108 22.15 -1.24 -11.09
C GLU A 108 20.75 -0.92 -10.52
N GLU A 109 19.67 -0.89 -11.31
CA GLU A 109 18.35 -0.47 -10.85
C GLU A 109 17.35 -1.63 -10.89
N ILE A 110 16.91 -2.08 -9.71
CA ILE A 110 15.89 -3.12 -9.58
C ILE A 110 14.53 -2.49 -9.93
N ILE A 111 13.87 -3.00 -10.97
CA ILE A 111 12.54 -2.52 -11.37
C ILE A 111 11.47 -3.40 -10.72
N LEU A 112 10.53 -2.79 -9.99
CA LEU A 112 9.38 -3.49 -9.42
C LEU A 112 8.22 -3.45 -10.42
N GLU A 113 7.83 -4.61 -10.92
CA GLU A 113 6.63 -4.80 -11.72
C GLU A 113 5.48 -5.25 -10.81
N ALA A 114 4.31 -4.65 -10.99
CA ALA A 114 3.16 -4.95 -10.17
C ALA A 114 1.89 -4.99 -11.02
N ILE A 115 1.09 -6.04 -10.87
CA ILE A 115 -0.20 -6.22 -11.54
C ILE A 115 -1.28 -6.03 -10.47
N VAL A 116 -2.13 -5.01 -10.64
CA VAL A 116 -3.30 -4.82 -9.78
C VAL A 116 -4.39 -5.80 -10.21
N LEU A 117 -4.90 -6.60 -9.28
CA LEU A 117 -6.07 -7.42 -9.48
C LEU A 117 -7.28 -6.68 -8.92
N ILE A 118 -8.14 -6.16 -9.80
CA ILE A 118 -9.38 -5.46 -9.43
C ILE A 118 -10.51 -6.49 -9.40
N ASP A 119 -11.25 -6.58 -8.29
CA ASP A 119 -12.24 -7.63 -8.06
C ASP A 119 -13.54 -7.45 -8.88
N ASP A 120 -14.17 -8.58 -9.23
CA ASP A 120 -15.43 -8.82 -9.97
C ASP A 120 -15.51 -8.56 -11.49
N SER A 121 -14.39 -8.36 -12.19
CA SER A 121 -14.34 -8.49 -13.66
C SER A 121 -13.25 -9.46 -14.08
N GLU A 122 -13.52 -10.32 -15.06
CA GLU A 122 -12.55 -11.24 -15.70
C GLU A 122 -11.36 -10.54 -16.40
N GLU A 123 -11.11 -9.26 -16.10
CA GLU A 123 -10.11 -8.42 -16.74
C GLU A 123 -8.95 -8.18 -15.76
N GLU A 124 -7.93 -9.02 -15.85
CA GLU A 124 -6.60 -8.73 -15.30
C GLU A 124 -5.99 -7.56 -16.11
N GLU A 125 -5.92 -6.37 -15.52
CA GLU A 125 -5.30 -5.21 -16.17
C GLU A 125 -3.82 -5.13 -15.76
N ILE A 126 -2.92 -5.52 -16.67
CA ILE A 126 -1.48 -5.29 -16.49
C ILE A 126 -1.25 -3.78 -16.55
N LYS A 127 -0.98 -3.16 -15.40
CA LYS A 127 -0.61 -1.76 -15.30
C LYS A 127 0.88 -1.64 -15.00
N GLU A 128 1.58 -0.81 -15.77
CA GLU A 128 2.88 -0.31 -15.35
C GLU A 128 2.66 0.51 -14.06
N TRP A 129 3.07 -0.03 -12.92
CA TRP A 129 2.69 0.51 -11.62
C TRP A 129 3.58 1.69 -11.24
N LYS A 130 3.00 2.90 -11.25
CA LYS A 130 3.62 4.11 -10.71
C LYS A 130 3.25 4.24 -9.24
N LEU A 131 4.09 3.73 -8.35
CA LEU A 131 3.91 3.94 -6.91
C LEU A 131 3.99 5.44 -6.58
N PRO A 132 3.27 5.92 -5.54
CA PRO A 132 2.38 5.16 -4.67
C PRO A 132 0.96 4.97 -5.26
N TYR A 133 0.31 3.86 -4.94
CA TYR A 133 -1.10 3.63 -5.31
C TYR A 133 -2.03 4.22 -4.26
N SER A 134 -2.99 5.04 -4.69
CA SER A 134 -3.86 5.76 -3.77
C SER A 134 -5.33 5.59 -4.15
N THR A 135 -6.16 5.23 -3.19
CA THR A 135 -7.61 5.10 -3.35
C THR A 135 -8.35 5.99 -2.36
N PRO A 136 -9.28 6.85 -2.81
CA PRO A 136 -10.12 7.60 -1.90
C PRO A 136 -11.22 6.71 -1.28
N LEU A 137 -11.26 6.66 0.04
CA LEU A 137 -12.36 6.11 0.83
C LEU A 137 -13.29 7.26 1.22
N ASN A 138 -14.57 7.13 0.86
CA ASN A 138 -15.61 8.08 1.23
C ASN A 138 -16.52 7.43 2.27
N TYR A 139 -16.73 8.10 3.41
CA TYR A 139 -17.53 7.60 4.54
C TYR A 139 -18.21 8.76 5.26
N LYS A 140 -19.06 8.46 6.26
CA LYS A 140 -19.87 9.43 6.98
C LYS A 140 -19.59 9.41 8.47
#